data_AF-A0A522F1A6-F1
#
_entry.id   AF-A0A522F1A6-F1
#
_cell.length_a   1.000
_cell.length_b   1.000
_cell.length_c   1.000
_cell.angle_alpha   90.00
_cell.angle_beta   90.00
_cell.angle_gamma   90.00
#
_symmetry.space_group_name_H-M   'P 1'
#
loop_
_entity.id
_entity.type
_entity.pdbx_description
1 polymer ?
#
loop_
_entity_poly.entity_id
_entity_poly.type
_entity_poly.pdbx_seq_one_letter_code
_entity_poly.pdbx_strand_id
1 'polypeptide(L)'
;MVCPLIYTVLFMLHRKLNTTGLRPEMFLTRIILPQIIFISGYFVACKLVSGHWLWHAGTIGDIIQTSDYSKTLLKYFAKFFIFYRYLPIGKTDQALRALSENSRLMTLSVIFAFAAIAFLSWRLIKTKGGSGYLLAALFACFIIALLPVLSLDSSFLKYIYPDRYGYLPSVFFYVFLVSALFFILKKIALPVLIGYSILCWVLLTQTIPVWNAVNERCNELIRNYKPFQQYERVYVLNVPAYYRGVAAFRSAFAETVYMKNSGSVENIRVISGCYQESDSDTIKSVTIKENTVTVSGPNKETPYFSANGGWAKSYETEEYKVVFSPDGCSYTLLFKQEIPTNSAFIYASLAAWKKAGN
;
A
#
# COMPACT_ATOMS: atom_id res chain seq x y z
N MET A 1 -15.22 13.74 -4.04
CA MET A 1 -15.26 12.25 -3.99
C MET A 1 -16.45 11.78 -4.81
N VAL A 2 -16.20 11.02 -5.89
CA VAL A 2 -17.25 10.50 -6.78
C VAL A 2 -17.51 9.05 -6.38
N CYS A 3 -18.55 8.80 -5.59
CA CYS A 3 -18.91 7.46 -5.15
C CYS A 3 -20.44 7.36 -5.00
N PRO A 4 -21.15 7.02 -6.08
CA PRO A 4 -22.61 6.96 -6.12
C PRO A 4 -23.23 6.12 -4.99
N LEU A 5 -22.55 5.04 -4.61
CA LEU A 5 -23.01 4.11 -3.58
C LEU A 5 -23.07 4.76 -2.18
N ILE A 6 -22.06 5.56 -1.80
CA ILE A 6 -22.07 6.27 -0.50
C ILE A 6 -23.21 7.28 -0.45
N TYR A 7 -23.39 8.07 -1.51
CA TYR A 7 -24.52 9.01 -1.59
C TYR A 7 -25.87 8.29 -1.52
N THR A 8 -25.98 7.11 -2.14
CA THR A 8 -27.20 6.30 -2.11
C THR A 8 -27.51 5.83 -0.68
N VAL A 9 -26.52 5.33 0.06
CA VAL A 9 -26.69 4.94 1.46
C VAL A 9 -27.13 6.12 2.34
N LEU A 10 -26.50 7.28 2.18
CA LEU A 10 -26.85 8.49 2.93
C LEU A 10 -28.26 9.00 2.57
N PHE A 11 -28.63 8.96 1.29
CA PHE A 11 -29.98 9.32 0.87
C PHE A 11 -31.04 8.39 1.46
N MET A 12 -30.79 7.07 1.45
CA MET A 12 -31.68 6.09 2.08
C MET A 12 -31.83 6.34 3.59
N LEU A 13 -30.74 6.66 4.29
CA LEU A 13 -30.77 7.08 5.69
C LEU A 13 -31.68 8.30 5.88
N HIS A 14 -31.40 9.39 5.18
CA HIS A 14 -32.15 10.64 5.34
C HIS A 14 -33.64 10.49 5.00
N ARG A 15 -33.95 9.69 3.97
CA ARG A 15 -35.33 9.36 3.61
C ARG A 15 -36.01 8.54 4.70
N LYS A 16 -35.32 7.55 5.28
CA LYS A 16 -35.88 6.73 6.37
C LYS A 16 -36.13 7.56 7.63
N LEU A 17 -35.33 8.59 7.87
CA LEU A 17 -35.48 9.53 8.98
C LEU A 17 -36.44 10.69 8.68
N ASN A 18 -37.02 10.76 7.47
CA ASN A 18 -37.83 11.90 7.01
C ASN A 18 -37.11 13.26 7.14
N THR A 19 -35.79 13.28 6.97
CA THR A 19 -34.95 14.49 7.11
C THR A 19 -34.54 15.10 5.77
N THR A 20 -35.03 14.56 4.65
CA THR A 20 -34.75 15.08 3.31
C THR A 20 -36.05 15.42 2.58
N GLY A 21 -36.06 16.59 1.94
CA GLY A 21 -37.11 17.00 1.01
C GLY A 21 -36.84 16.57 -0.44
N LEU A 22 -35.70 15.92 -0.72
CA LEU A 22 -35.33 15.53 -2.07
C LEU A 22 -36.16 14.33 -2.53
N ARG A 23 -36.85 14.50 -3.66
CA ARG A 23 -37.52 13.39 -4.36
C ARG A 23 -36.47 12.41 -4.91
N PRO A 24 -36.74 11.10 -4.93
CA PRO A 24 -35.80 10.10 -5.47
C PRO A 24 -35.39 10.37 -6.92
N GLU A 25 -36.30 10.87 -7.76
CA GLU A 25 -35.99 11.26 -9.15
C GLU A 25 -34.95 12.40 -9.23
N MET A 26 -35.09 13.40 -8.36
CA MET A 26 -34.13 14.50 -8.27
C MET A 26 -32.78 14.03 -7.75
N PHE A 27 -32.78 13.12 -6.77
CA PHE A 27 -31.55 12.50 -6.29
C PHE A 27 -30.83 11.73 -7.41
N LEU A 28 -31.57 10.92 -8.17
CA LEU A 28 -31.01 10.15 -9.28
C LEU A 28 -30.46 11.08 -10.38
N THR A 29 -31.22 12.06 -10.82
CA THR A 29 -30.84 12.92 -11.96
C THR A 29 -29.81 13.99 -11.60
N ARG A 30 -29.84 14.54 -10.37
CA ARG A 30 -28.96 15.66 -9.98
C ARG A 30 -27.73 15.24 -9.18
N ILE A 31 -27.73 14.06 -8.55
CA ILE A 31 -26.61 13.61 -7.70
C ILE A 31 -25.96 12.36 -8.28
N ILE A 32 -26.73 11.32 -8.62
CA ILE A 32 -26.16 10.05 -9.07
C ILE A 32 -25.71 10.12 -10.53
N LEU A 33 -26.56 10.61 -11.43
CA LEU A 33 -26.27 10.66 -12.87
C LEU A 33 -25.00 11.47 -13.18
N PRO A 34 -24.77 12.69 -12.62
CA PRO A 34 -23.53 13.42 -12.88
C PRO A 34 -22.29 12.64 -12.43
N GLN A 35 -22.36 11.94 -11.30
CA GLN A 35 -21.24 11.13 -10.81
C GLN A 35 -20.93 9.95 -11.75
N ILE A 36 -21.97 9.26 -12.26
CA ILE A 36 -21.80 8.18 -13.25
C ILE A 36 -21.20 8.74 -14.54
N ILE A 37 -21.65 9.91 -15.00
CA ILE A 37 -21.08 10.59 -16.18
C ILE A 37 -19.60 10.89 -15.97
N PHE A 38 -19.21 11.46 -14.83
CA PHE A 38 -17.80 11.74 -14.52
C PHE A 38 -16.94 10.47 -14.45
N ILE A 39 -17.44 9.41 -13.80
CA ILE A 39 -16.73 8.12 -13.75
C ILE A 39 -16.54 7.57 -15.16
N SER A 40 -17.61 7.54 -15.96
CA SER A 40 -17.58 7.04 -17.33
C SER A 40 -16.64 7.86 -18.21
N GLY A 41 -16.70 9.19 -18.08
CA GLY A 41 -15.80 10.11 -18.78
C GLY A 41 -14.34 9.90 -18.43
N TYR A 42 -14.01 9.63 -17.16
CA TYR A 42 -12.65 9.27 -16.74
C TYR A 42 -12.18 7.97 -17.40
N PHE A 43 -12.99 6.90 -17.38
CA PHE A 43 -12.63 5.62 -18.01
C PHE A 43 -12.42 5.76 -19.52
N VAL A 44 -13.27 6.54 -20.19
CA VAL A 44 -13.12 6.84 -21.62
C VAL A 44 -11.84 7.64 -21.87
N ALA A 45 -11.57 8.68 -21.07
CA ALA A 45 -10.34 9.47 -21.19
C ALA A 45 -9.08 8.61 -20.98
N CYS A 46 -9.06 7.72 -19.98
CA CYS A 46 -7.98 6.75 -19.81
C CYS A 46 -7.81 5.89 -21.06
N LYS A 47 -8.91 5.31 -21.58
CA LYS A 47 -8.86 4.44 -22.75
C LYS A 47 -8.31 5.16 -23.99
N LEU A 48 -8.65 6.43 -24.16
CA LEU A 48 -8.19 7.27 -25.27
C LEU A 48 -6.73 7.70 -25.12
N VAL A 49 -6.29 8.07 -23.91
CA VAL A 49 -4.94 8.63 -23.66
C VAL A 49 -3.88 7.55 -23.50
N SER A 50 -4.17 6.50 -22.73
CA SER A 50 -3.18 5.47 -22.38
C SER A 50 -3.42 4.12 -23.07
N GLY A 51 -4.50 3.99 -23.86
CA GLY A 51 -4.91 2.70 -24.45
C GLY A 51 -5.52 1.72 -23.45
N HIS A 52 -5.52 2.06 -22.15
CA HIS A 52 -5.99 1.21 -21.06
C HIS A 52 -7.19 1.83 -20.33
N TRP A 53 -8.10 1.01 -19.82
CA TRP A 53 -9.26 1.50 -19.05
C TRP A 53 -8.86 2.12 -17.70
N LEU A 54 -7.70 1.79 -17.15
CA LEU A 54 -7.20 2.33 -15.88
C LEU A 54 -5.79 2.87 -16.06
N TRP A 55 -5.50 4.01 -15.44
CA TRP A 55 -4.21 4.71 -15.53
C TRP A 55 -3.05 3.96 -14.82
N HIS A 56 -3.31 2.94 -13.99
CA HIS A 56 -2.27 2.26 -13.23
C HIS A 56 -1.95 0.88 -13.81
N ALA A 57 -0.64 0.69 -14.05
CA ALA A 57 -0.02 -0.45 -14.70
C ALA A 57 -0.52 -1.79 -14.16
N GLY A 58 -1.13 -2.54 -15.08
CA GLY A 58 -1.62 -3.89 -14.89
C GLY A 58 -2.59 -4.17 -16.01
N THR A 59 -2.44 -5.33 -16.66
CA THR A 59 -3.56 -5.85 -17.44
C THR A 59 -4.75 -6.05 -16.50
N ILE A 60 -5.98 -6.04 -17.01
CA ILE A 60 -7.17 -6.36 -16.17
C ILE A 60 -6.96 -7.71 -15.44
N GLY A 61 -6.20 -8.63 -16.03
CA GLY A 61 -5.76 -9.88 -15.41
C GLY A 61 -4.91 -9.71 -14.15
N ASP A 62 -4.05 -8.70 -14.07
CA ASP A 62 -3.23 -8.39 -12.89
C ASP A 62 -4.04 -7.73 -11.76
N ILE A 63 -5.13 -7.02 -12.11
CA ILE A 63 -6.08 -6.42 -11.15
C ILE A 63 -7.05 -7.48 -10.60
N ILE A 64 -7.38 -8.49 -11.40
CA ILE A 64 -8.23 -9.64 -11.05
C ILE A 64 -7.41 -10.78 -10.44
N GLN A 65 -6.07 -10.74 -10.50
CA GLN A 65 -5.19 -11.80 -10.01
C GLN A 65 -5.35 -12.02 -8.49
N THR A 66 -6.08 -13.09 -8.15
CA THR A 66 -5.85 -13.99 -7.00
C THR A 66 -5.84 -13.39 -5.59
N SER A 67 -6.36 -12.17 -5.37
CA SER A 67 -6.59 -11.71 -4.01
C SER A 67 -7.87 -12.32 -3.47
N ASP A 68 -7.74 -13.16 -2.44
CA ASP A 68 -8.88 -13.61 -1.66
C ASP A 68 -9.44 -12.40 -0.91
N TYR A 69 -10.47 -11.77 -1.48
CA TYR A 69 -11.12 -10.57 -0.94
C TYR A 69 -11.56 -10.76 0.52
N SER A 70 -11.93 -11.99 0.91
CA SER A 70 -12.30 -12.31 2.30
C SER A 70 -11.10 -12.15 3.24
N LYS A 71 -9.92 -12.63 2.84
CA LYS A 71 -8.67 -12.45 3.60
C LYS A 71 -8.34 -10.98 3.77
N THR A 72 -8.34 -10.21 2.68
CA THR A 72 -8.00 -8.78 2.74
C THR A 72 -9.00 -8.00 3.59
N LEU A 73 -10.31 -8.27 3.43
CA LEU A 73 -11.35 -7.61 4.23
C LEU A 73 -11.18 -7.87 5.73
N LEU A 74 -10.90 -9.11 6.13
CA LEU A 74 -10.65 -9.43 7.54
C LEU A 74 -9.41 -8.74 8.09
N LYS A 75 -8.34 -8.63 7.30
CA LYS A 75 -7.16 -7.88 7.73
C LYS A 75 -7.47 -6.40 7.92
N TYR A 76 -8.31 -5.81 7.07
CA TYR A 76 -8.81 -4.44 7.29
C TYR A 76 -9.65 -4.34 8.57
N PHE A 77 -10.52 -5.31 8.86
CA PHE A 77 -11.25 -5.34 10.13
C PHE A 77 -10.30 -5.45 11.33
N ALA A 78 -9.36 -6.38 11.30
CA ALA A 78 -8.35 -6.52 12.36
C ALA A 78 -7.52 -5.24 12.54
N LYS A 79 -7.19 -4.55 11.43
CA LYS A 79 -6.50 -3.26 11.48
C LYS A 79 -7.35 -2.18 12.16
N PHE A 80 -8.59 -1.99 11.73
CA PHE A 80 -9.44 -0.90 12.23
C PHE A 80 -9.96 -1.15 13.65
N PHE A 81 -10.30 -2.40 14.00
CA PHE A 81 -10.88 -2.73 15.30
C PHE A 81 -9.85 -3.14 16.37
N ILE A 82 -8.74 -3.77 15.98
CA ILE A 82 -7.79 -4.39 16.92
C ILE A 82 -6.41 -3.71 16.89
N PHE A 83 -6.18 -2.79 15.96
CA PHE A 83 -4.84 -2.22 15.71
C PHE A 83 -3.78 -3.31 15.46
N TYR A 84 -4.20 -4.40 14.82
CA TYR A 84 -3.46 -5.66 14.74
C TYR A 84 -1.97 -5.51 14.35
N ARG A 85 -1.61 -4.54 13.50
CA ARG A 85 -0.21 -4.25 13.14
C ARG A 85 0.70 -4.00 14.34
N TYR A 86 0.20 -3.30 15.35
CA TYR A 86 1.00 -2.87 16.50
C TYR A 86 1.13 -3.96 17.57
N LEU A 87 0.50 -5.12 17.35
CA LEU A 87 0.65 -6.25 18.24
C LEU A 87 2.07 -6.84 18.05
N PRO A 88 2.77 -7.20 19.14
CA PRO A 88 4.07 -7.86 19.08
C PRO A 88 3.88 -9.33 18.66
N ILE A 89 3.59 -9.55 17.38
CA ILE A 89 3.16 -10.85 16.84
C ILE A 89 4.32 -11.86 16.73
N GLY A 90 5.57 -11.50 17.06
CA GLY A 90 6.69 -12.41 17.34
C GLY A 90 6.63 -13.80 16.67
N LYS A 91 6.52 -14.87 17.48
CA LYS A 91 6.37 -16.27 17.01
C LYS A 91 4.94 -16.65 16.56
N THR A 92 3.94 -15.83 16.88
CA THR A 92 2.54 -16.05 16.47
C THR A 92 2.25 -15.61 15.03
N ASP A 93 3.20 -14.92 14.37
CA ASP A 93 3.11 -14.48 12.97
C ASP A 93 2.90 -15.66 12.02
N GLN A 94 3.66 -16.74 12.19
CA GLN A 94 3.52 -17.94 11.37
C GLN A 94 2.16 -18.63 11.57
N ALA A 95 1.68 -18.71 12.82
CA ALA A 95 0.38 -19.32 13.11
C ALA A 95 -0.77 -18.49 12.52
N LEU A 96 -0.70 -17.15 12.63
CA LEU A 96 -1.71 -16.24 12.08
C LEU A 96 -1.67 -16.21 10.55
N ARG A 97 -0.48 -16.34 9.94
CA ARG A 97 -0.33 -16.52 8.50
C ARG A 97 -0.94 -17.85 8.04
N ALA A 98 -0.62 -18.96 8.70
CA ALA A 98 -1.19 -20.27 8.39
C ALA A 98 -2.72 -20.28 8.51
N LEU A 99 -3.28 -19.63 9.55
CA LEU A 99 -4.72 -19.44 9.67
C LEU A 99 -5.29 -18.59 8.53
N SER A 100 -4.61 -17.50 8.18
CA SER A 100 -5.02 -16.60 7.11
C SER A 100 -4.94 -17.24 5.73
N GLU A 101 -4.15 -18.30 5.54
CA GLU A 101 -4.03 -19.01 4.27
C GLU A 101 -5.25 -19.89 3.97
N ASN A 102 -6.01 -20.29 5.00
CA ASN A 102 -7.22 -21.10 4.83
C ASN A 102 -8.43 -20.25 4.36
N SER A 103 -8.65 -20.21 3.05
CA SER A 103 -9.73 -19.42 2.41
C SER A 103 -11.14 -19.76 2.91
N ARG A 104 -11.42 -21.03 3.27
CA ARG A 104 -12.74 -21.42 3.79
C ARG A 104 -12.98 -20.83 5.18
N LEU A 105 -11.99 -20.95 6.07
CA LEU A 105 -12.06 -20.37 7.42
C LEU A 105 -12.22 -18.85 7.37
N MET A 106 -11.49 -18.19 6.47
CA MET A 106 -11.57 -16.74 6.27
C MET A 106 -12.94 -16.32 5.74
N THR A 107 -13.50 -17.05 4.79
CA THR A 107 -14.86 -16.78 4.28
C THR A 107 -15.91 -16.95 5.39
N LEU A 108 -15.83 -18.03 6.17
CA LEU A 108 -16.72 -18.23 7.33
C LEU A 108 -16.58 -17.11 8.37
N SER A 109 -15.37 -16.65 8.64
CA SER A 109 -15.11 -15.55 9.58
C SER A 109 -15.70 -14.23 9.08
N VAL A 110 -15.65 -13.96 7.76
CA VAL A 110 -16.32 -12.82 7.14
C VAL A 110 -17.83 -12.92 7.32
N ILE A 111 -18.43 -14.07 6.99
CA ILE A 111 -19.87 -14.30 7.15
C ILE A 111 -20.29 -14.08 8.60
N PHE A 112 -19.53 -14.64 9.55
CA PHE A 112 -19.79 -14.46 10.98
C PHE A 112 -19.69 -12.98 11.40
N ALA A 113 -18.66 -12.26 10.94
CA ALA A 113 -18.51 -10.84 11.22
C ALA A 113 -19.69 -10.02 10.67
N PHE A 114 -20.12 -10.28 9.43
CA PHE A 114 -21.29 -9.60 8.86
C PHE A 114 -22.58 -9.97 9.59
N ALA A 115 -22.78 -11.23 9.96
CA ALA A 115 -23.94 -11.67 10.73
C ALA A 115 -23.99 -10.99 12.11
N ALA A 116 -22.86 -10.91 12.82
CA ALA A 116 -22.76 -10.22 14.09
C ALA A 116 -23.07 -8.72 13.94
N ILE A 117 -22.53 -8.06 12.91
CA ILE A 117 -22.76 -6.63 12.67
C ILE A 117 -24.20 -6.37 12.23
N ALA A 118 -24.79 -7.24 11.40
CA ALA A 118 -26.19 -7.16 11.01
C ALA A 118 -27.13 -7.33 12.22
N PHE A 119 -26.84 -8.31 13.08
CA PHE A 119 -27.58 -8.52 14.32
C PHE A 119 -27.48 -7.31 15.27
N LEU A 120 -26.26 -6.78 15.48
CA LEU A 120 -26.04 -5.58 16.29
C LEU A 120 -26.78 -4.37 15.71
N SER A 121 -26.70 -4.16 14.39
CA SER A 121 -27.39 -3.07 13.70
C SER A 121 -28.90 -3.19 13.84
N TRP A 122 -29.46 -4.40 13.65
CA TRP A 122 -30.89 -4.66 13.84
C TRP A 122 -31.34 -4.36 15.27
N ARG A 123 -30.58 -4.84 16.27
CA ARG A 123 -30.87 -4.57 17.68
C ARG A 123 -30.81 -3.07 17.99
N LEU A 124 -29.81 -2.35 17.47
CA LEU A 124 -29.67 -0.90 17.65
C LEU A 124 -30.80 -0.13 16.95
N ILE A 125 -31.23 -0.54 15.77
CA ILE A 125 -32.38 0.06 15.08
C ILE A 125 -33.66 -0.14 15.91
N LYS A 126 -33.89 -1.34 16.44
CA LYS A 126 -35.07 -1.63 17.27
C LYS A 126 -35.08 -0.85 18.59
N THR A 127 -33.92 -0.65 19.20
CA THR A 127 -33.82 -0.03 20.54
C THR A 127 -33.58 1.47 20.53
N LYS A 128 -32.92 2.00 19.49
CA LYS A 128 -32.49 3.41 19.38
C LYS A 128 -33.06 4.14 18.18
N GLY A 129 -33.84 3.48 17.33
CA GLY A 129 -34.51 4.09 16.17
C GLY A 129 -33.51 4.76 15.22
N GLY A 130 -33.61 6.09 15.10
CA GLY A 130 -32.81 6.88 14.16
C GLY A 130 -31.30 6.74 14.32
N SER A 131 -30.80 6.68 15.57
CA SER A 131 -29.38 6.44 15.85
C SER A 131 -28.89 5.08 15.34
N GLY A 132 -29.76 4.05 15.38
CA GLY A 132 -29.43 2.74 14.84
C GLY A 132 -29.30 2.74 13.32
N TYR A 133 -30.19 3.46 12.62
CA TYR A 133 -30.09 3.63 11.17
C TYR A 133 -28.81 4.41 10.78
N LEU A 134 -28.46 5.45 11.53
CA LEU A 134 -27.23 6.21 11.31
C LEU A 134 -25.98 5.31 11.42
N LEU A 135 -25.88 4.49 12.48
CA LEU A 135 -24.75 3.57 12.65
C LEU A 135 -24.67 2.54 11.52
N ALA A 136 -25.81 1.98 11.11
CA ALA A 136 -25.85 1.04 9.99
C ALA A 136 -25.39 1.68 8.67
N ALA A 137 -25.82 2.93 8.42
CA ALA A 137 -25.41 3.68 7.24
C ALA A 137 -23.91 4.01 7.26
N LEU A 138 -23.36 4.45 8.39
CA LEU A 138 -21.92 4.72 8.53
C LEU A 138 -21.09 3.45 8.32
N PHE A 139 -21.53 2.30 8.86
CA PHE A 139 -20.86 1.03 8.64
C PHE A 139 -20.94 0.59 7.17
N ALA A 140 -22.09 0.74 6.51
CA ALA A 140 -22.22 0.45 5.09
C ALA A 140 -21.30 1.34 4.24
N CYS A 141 -21.21 2.65 4.55
CA CYS A 141 -20.27 3.56 3.89
C CYS A 141 -18.81 3.15 4.11
N PHE A 142 -18.45 2.68 5.30
CA PHE A 142 -17.12 2.12 5.58
C PHE A 142 -16.80 0.91 4.69
N ILE A 143 -17.73 -0.05 4.55
CA ILE A 143 -17.54 -1.21 3.67
C ILE A 143 -17.43 -0.79 2.20
N ILE A 144 -18.31 0.09 1.73
CA ILE A 144 -18.27 0.60 0.35
C ILE A 144 -16.95 1.32 0.07
N ALA A 145 -16.47 2.11 1.01
CA ALA A 145 -15.19 2.81 0.89
C ALA A 145 -13.98 1.85 0.86
N LEU A 146 -14.10 0.65 1.44
CA LEU A 146 -13.05 -0.37 1.40
C LEU A 146 -13.00 -1.13 0.07
N LEU A 147 -14.14 -1.33 -0.62
CA LEU A 147 -14.20 -2.15 -1.84
C LEU A 147 -13.10 -1.84 -2.87
N PRO A 148 -12.79 -0.57 -3.20
CA PRO A 148 -11.79 -0.26 -4.23
C PRO A 148 -10.36 -0.66 -3.84
N VAL A 149 -10.10 -0.85 -2.55
CA VAL A 149 -8.76 -1.16 -2.03
C VAL A 149 -8.61 -2.61 -1.58
N LEU A 150 -9.67 -3.43 -1.66
CA LEU A 150 -9.59 -4.85 -1.26
C LEU A 150 -8.73 -5.70 -2.19
N SER A 151 -8.60 -5.30 -3.46
CA SER A 151 -7.70 -5.95 -4.42
C SER A 151 -6.23 -5.58 -4.20
N LEU A 152 -5.95 -4.54 -3.40
CA LEU A 152 -4.59 -4.10 -3.12
C LEU A 152 -3.98 -4.96 -2.01
N ASP A 153 -2.71 -5.28 -2.16
CA ASP A 153 -2.02 -6.14 -1.21
C ASP A 153 -2.07 -5.53 0.20
N SER A 154 -2.57 -6.38 1.10
CA SER A 154 -2.86 -6.13 2.49
C SER A 154 -1.79 -6.78 3.36
N SER A 155 -0.52 -6.51 3.05
CA SER A 155 0.63 -6.93 3.86
C SER A 155 0.70 -6.14 5.17
N PHE A 156 -0.39 -6.18 5.95
CA PHE A 156 -0.60 -5.45 7.20
C PHE A 156 0.14 -6.02 8.41
N LEU A 157 0.84 -7.15 8.25
CA LEU A 157 1.56 -7.82 9.35
C LEU A 157 2.80 -7.04 9.81
N LYS A 158 3.24 -6.02 9.05
CA LYS A 158 4.40 -5.20 9.45
C LYS A 158 4.47 -3.82 8.79
N TYR A 159 3.87 -3.65 7.62
CA TYR A 159 4.17 -2.49 6.78
C TYR A 159 3.20 -1.34 7.01
N ILE A 160 3.75 -0.12 7.05
CA ILE A 160 2.99 1.10 7.29
C ILE A 160 2.53 1.77 6.00
N TYR A 161 3.20 1.47 4.88
CA TYR A 161 2.85 2.02 3.57
C TYR A 161 1.41 1.73 3.10
N PRO A 162 0.84 0.52 3.31
CA PRO A 162 -0.55 0.24 2.95
C PRO A 162 -1.59 1.05 3.75
N ASP A 163 -1.19 1.87 4.72
CA ASP A 163 -2.14 2.67 5.51
C ASP A 163 -2.95 3.67 4.74
N ARG A 164 -2.35 4.24 3.69
CA ARG A 164 -3.00 5.21 2.82
C ARG A 164 -4.32 4.70 2.23
N TYR A 165 -4.43 3.39 2.02
CA TYR A 165 -5.63 2.77 1.48
C TYR A 165 -6.81 2.83 2.46
N GLY A 166 -6.53 3.05 3.75
CA GLY A 166 -7.54 3.19 4.80
C GLY A 166 -8.03 4.62 5.04
N TYR A 167 -7.47 5.66 4.40
CA TYR A 167 -7.79 7.06 4.73
C TYR A 167 -9.24 7.44 4.49
N LEU A 168 -9.83 6.97 3.40
CA LEU A 168 -11.24 7.24 3.12
C LEU A 168 -12.18 6.37 3.98
N PRO A 169 -11.98 5.04 4.07
CA PRO A 169 -12.73 4.20 5.01
C PRO A 169 -12.71 4.70 6.45
N SER A 170 -11.56 5.22 6.92
CA SER A 170 -11.39 5.66 8.30
C SER A 170 -12.35 6.77 8.71
N VAL A 171 -12.71 7.67 7.78
CA VAL A 171 -13.68 8.74 8.05
C VAL A 171 -15.01 8.16 8.52
N PHE A 172 -15.55 7.18 7.79
CA PHE A 172 -16.80 6.53 8.16
C PHE A 172 -16.64 5.64 9.39
N PHE A 173 -15.52 4.92 9.49
CA PHE A 173 -15.24 4.02 10.59
C PHE A 173 -15.14 4.74 11.94
N TYR A 174 -14.36 5.83 12.05
CA TYR A 174 -14.19 6.53 13.31
C TYR A 174 -15.46 7.27 13.74
N VAL A 175 -16.22 7.83 12.80
CA VAL A 175 -17.53 8.42 13.11
C VAL A 175 -18.51 7.33 13.59
N PHE A 176 -18.51 6.15 12.95
CA PHE A 176 -19.26 4.99 13.41
C PHE A 176 -18.83 4.57 14.82
N LEU A 177 -17.54 4.38 15.06
CA LEU A 177 -17.00 3.89 16.34
C LEU A 177 -17.31 4.85 17.49
N VAL A 178 -17.06 6.15 17.31
CA VAL A 178 -17.34 7.18 18.31
C VAL A 178 -18.83 7.21 18.64
N SER A 179 -19.68 7.22 17.61
CA SER A 179 -21.13 7.23 17.79
C SER A 179 -21.63 5.95 18.49
N ALA A 180 -21.09 4.78 18.11
CA ALA A 180 -21.45 3.51 18.70
C ALA A 180 -21.06 3.45 20.18
N LEU A 181 -19.83 3.85 20.52
CA LEU A 181 -19.36 3.90 21.91
C LEU A 181 -20.22 4.88 22.73
N PHE A 182 -20.56 6.04 22.19
CA PHE A 182 -21.41 7.01 22.88
C PHE A 182 -22.82 6.44 23.17
N PHE A 183 -23.44 5.77 22.19
CA PHE A 183 -24.78 5.20 22.37
C PHE A 183 -24.81 3.95 23.27
N ILE A 184 -23.74 3.16 23.28
CA ILE A 184 -23.63 1.92 24.07
C ILE A 184 -23.19 2.23 25.50
N LEU A 185 -22.09 2.97 25.67
CA LEU A 185 -21.43 3.18 26.96
C LEU A 185 -21.96 4.37 27.75
N LYS A 186 -22.70 5.28 27.10
CA LYS A 186 -23.33 6.45 27.75
C LYS A 186 -22.32 7.24 28.60
N LYS A 187 -22.47 7.21 29.94
CA LYS A 187 -21.66 8.01 30.89
C LYS A 187 -20.17 7.67 30.85
N ILE A 188 -19.79 6.43 30.56
CA ILE A 188 -18.37 6.02 30.50
C ILE A 188 -17.78 6.17 29.09
N ALA A 189 -18.56 6.60 28.11
CA ALA A 189 -18.09 6.75 26.74
C ALA A 189 -16.94 7.74 26.63
N LEU A 190 -17.03 8.90 27.31
CA LEU A 190 -16.02 9.94 27.21
C LEU A 190 -14.65 9.50 27.75
N PRO A 191 -14.51 8.93 28.96
CA PRO A 191 -13.24 8.35 29.42
C PRO A 191 -12.67 7.28 28.45
N VAL A 192 -13.52 6.41 27.90
CA VAL A 192 -13.09 5.38 26.94
C VAL A 192 -12.57 6.00 25.64
N LEU A 193 -13.25 7.04 25.12
CA LEU A 193 -12.82 7.75 23.91
C LEU A 193 -11.52 8.53 24.12
N ILE A 194 -11.32 9.11 25.31
CA ILE A 194 -10.05 9.76 25.68
C ILE A 194 -8.93 8.72 25.70
N GLY A 195 -9.12 7.60 26.39
CA GLY A 195 -8.14 6.50 26.41
C GLY A 195 -7.83 5.96 25.02
N TYR A 196 -8.85 5.81 24.18
CA TYR A 196 -8.70 5.39 22.78
C TYR A 196 -7.93 6.42 21.94
N SER A 197 -8.16 7.72 22.16
CA SER A 197 -7.42 8.80 21.48
C SER A 197 -5.96 8.83 21.91
N ILE A 198 -5.68 8.65 23.20
CA ILE A 198 -4.31 8.51 23.73
C ILE A 198 -3.62 7.29 23.12
N LEU A 199 -4.32 6.15 23.01
CA LEU A 199 -3.78 4.97 22.34
C LEU A 199 -3.42 5.29 20.89
N CYS A 200 -4.34 5.89 20.12
CA CYS A 200 -4.08 6.28 18.73
C CYS A 200 -2.87 7.24 18.63
N TRP A 201 -2.76 8.20 19.56
CA TRP A 201 -1.63 9.11 19.65
C TRP A 201 -0.31 8.37 19.87
N VAL A 202 -0.25 7.44 20.82
CA VAL A 202 0.94 6.62 21.10
C VAL A 202 1.33 5.77 19.88
N LEU A 203 0.36 5.15 19.21
CA LEU A 203 0.62 4.37 18.00
C LEU A 203 1.13 5.25 16.84
N LEU A 204 0.62 6.48 16.75
CA LEU A 204 1.07 7.47 15.77
C LEU A 204 2.51 7.91 16.05
N THR A 205 2.87 8.19 17.31
CA THR A 205 4.25 8.59 17.68
C THR A 205 5.28 7.48 17.44
N GLN A 206 4.88 6.20 17.46
CA GLN A 206 5.75 5.09 17.05
C GLN A 206 5.99 5.06 15.52
N THR A 207 5.04 5.58 14.73
CA THR A 207 5.04 5.42 13.27
C THR A 207 5.70 6.59 12.55
N ILE A 208 5.55 7.82 13.05
CA ILE A 208 6.13 9.04 12.46
C ILE A 208 7.65 8.96 12.29
N PRO A 209 8.44 8.52 13.29
CA PRO A 209 9.89 8.46 13.15
C PRO A 209 10.35 7.54 12.02
N VAL A 210 9.61 6.47 11.73
CA VAL A 210 9.92 5.54 10.63
C VAL A 210 9.79 6.26 9.28
N TRP A 211 8.72 7.04 9.09
CA TRP A 211 8.54 7.85 7.86
C TRP A 211 9.64 8.90 7.69
N ASN A 212 9.99 9.60 8.77
CA ASN A 212 11.03 10.62 8.74
C ASN A 212 12.40 10.02 8.42
N ALA A 213 12.76 8.91 9.06
CA ALA A 213 14.02 8.20 8.81
C ALA A 213 14.15 7.75 7.34
N VAL A 214 13.06 7.30 6.71
CA VAL A 214 13.11 6.96 5.27
C VAL A 214 13.28 8.18 4.39
N ASN A 215 12.59 9.27 4.70
CA ASN A 215 12.74 10.50 3.94
C ASN A 215 14.17 11.06 4.04
N GLU A 216 14.72 11.10 5.25
CA GLU A 216 16.11 11.49 5.51
C GLU A 216 17.08 10.63 4.70
N ARG A 217 16.96 9.29 4.80
CA ARG A 217 17.80 8.37 4.04
C ARG A 217 17.70 8.57 2.52
N CYS A 218 16.49 8.76 2.00
CA CYS A 218 16.30 9.03 0.57
C CYS A 218 17.02 10.32 0.16
N ASN A 219 16.89 11.39 0.95
CA ASN A 219 17.56 12.66 0.69
C ASN A 219 19.09 12.53 0.78
N GLU A 220 19.61 11.75 1.73
CA GLU A 220 21.04 11.49 1.85
C GLU A 220 21.58 10.73 0.65
N LEU A 221 20.89 9.69 0.19
CA LEU A 221 21.26 8.97 -1.04
C LEU A 221 21.26 9.91 -2.25
N ILE A 222 20.26 10.79 -2.39
CA ILE A 222 20.23 11.76 -3.50
C ILE A 222 21.39 12.76 -3.41
N ARG A 223 21.67 13.29 -2.22
CA ARG A 223 22.79 14.20 -1.99
C ARG A 223 24.13 13.55 -2.33
N ASN A 224 24.29 12.29 -1.92
CA ASN A 224 25.52 11.51 -2.12
C ASN A 224 25.64 10.93 -3.54
N TYR A 225 24.65 11.14 -4.42
CA TYR A 225 24.69 10.68 -5.81
C TYR A 225 25.56 11.57 -6.71
N LYS A 226 25.75 12.85 -6.35
CA LYS A 226 26.45 13.86 -7.18
C LYS A 226 27.80 13.38 -7.78
N PRO A 227 28.69 12.67 -7.05
CA PRO A 227 29.96 12.20 -7.60
C PRO A 227 29.82 11.21 -8.76
N PHE A 228 28.66 10.57 -8.93
CA PHE A 228 28.42 9.58 -9.99
C PHE A 228 27.85 10.21 -11.27
N GLN A 229 27.54 11.52 -11.27
CA GLN A 229 27.05 12.21 -12.46
C GLN A 229 28.12 12.40 -13.55
N GLN A 230 29.39 12.17 -13.22
CA GLN A 230 30.51 12.22 -14.18
C GLN A 230 30.56 11.02 -15.14
N TYR A 231 29.87 9.92 -14.81
CA TYR A 231 29.85 8.71 -15.65
C TYR A 231 28.74 8.81 -16.70
N GLU A 232 29.02 8.32 -17.91
CA GLU A 232 28.03 8.22 -18.99
C GLU A 232 26.91 7.22 -18.65
N ARG A 233 27.27 6.11 -18.00
CA ARG A 233 26.31 5.10 -17.54
C ARG A 233 26.52 4.77 -16.08
N VAL A 234 25.46 4.86 -15.30
CA VAL A 234 25.43 4.47 -13.88
C VAL A 234 24.44 3.33 -13.72
N TYR A 235 24.96 2.11 -13.54
CA TYR A 235 24.17 0.94 -13.20
C TYR A 235 23.95 0.91 -11.70
N VAL A 236 22.72 1.18 -11.28
CA VAL A 236 22.32 1.18 -9.88
C VAL A 236 21.85 -0.23 -9.53
N LEU A 237 22.74 -0.99 -8.90
CA LEU A 237 22.56 -2.41 -8.62
C LEU A 237 21.44 -2.67 -7.59
N ASN A 238 21.26 -1.76 -6.63
CA ASN A 238 20.08 -1.77 -5.77
C ASN A 238 19.63 -0.35 -5.40
N VAL A 239 18.36 -0.06 -5.62
CA VAL A 239 17.68 1.11 -5.06
C VAL A 239 16.80 0.63 -3.91
N PRO A 240 16.82 1.27 -2.73
CA PRO A 240 15.85 0.95 -1.70
C PRO A 240 14.45 1.27 -2.22
N ALA A 241 13.64 0.23 -2.43
CA ALA A 241 12.23 0.37 -2.80
C ALA A 241 11.37 0.47 -1.54
N TYR A 242 11.78 -0.24 -0.48
CA TYR A 242 11.17 -0.16 0.84
C TYR A 242 12.23 -0.15 1.94
N TYR A 243 12.02 0.67 2.95
CA TYR A 243 12.81 0.67 4.18
C TYR A 243 11.86 0.59 5.38
N ARG A 244 12.01 -0.43 6.24
CA ARG A 244 11.14 -0.68 7.41
C ARG A 244 9.64 -0.60 7.09
N GLY A 245 9.23 -1.12 5.93
CA GLY A 245 7.83 -1.12 5.51
C GLY A 245 7.29 0.20 4.94
N VAL A 246 8.14 1.19 4.71
CA VAL A 246 7.82 2.44 4.02
C VAL A 246 8.39 2.39 2.61
N ALA A 247 7.61 2.77 1.60
CA ALA A 247 8.15 2.93 0.26
C ALA A 247 9.15 4.09 0.19
N ALA A 248 10.37 3.78 -0.24
CA ALA A 248 11.41 4.73 -0.57
C ALA A 248 11.28 5.16 -2.04
N PHE A 249 11.69 6.40 -2.36
CA PHE A 249 11.63 6.97 -3.72
C PHE A 249 10.28 6.79 -4.44
N ARG A 250 9.20 7.32 -3.85
CA ARG A 250 7.81 7.19 -4.35
C ARG A 250 7.59 7.62 -5.80
N SER A 251 8.41 8.54 -6.31
CA SER A 251 8.31 9.11 -7.67
C SER A 251 9.38 8.57 -8.62
N ALA A 252 9.92 7.39 -8.31
CA ALA A 252 11.08 6.77 -8.96
C ALA A 252 12.41 7.52 -8.71
N PHE A 253 13.50 6.74 -8.63
CA PHE A 253 14.80 7.22 -8.17
C PHE A 253 15.46 8.16 -9.18
N ALA A 254 15.48 7.78 -10.46
CA ALA A 254 16.20 8.53 -11.49
C ALA A 254 15.61 9.93 -11.69
N GLU A 255 14.28 10.04 -11.66
CA GLU A 255 13.51 11.28 -11.73
C GLU A 255 13.76 12.15 -10.50
N THR A 256 13.85 11.53 -9.32
CA THR A 256 14.19 12.26 -8.09
C THR A 256 15.61 12.83 -8.16
N VAL A 257 16.57 12.08 -8.70
CA VAL A 257 17.95 12.57 -8.94
C VAL A 257 17.94 13.73 -9.94
N TYR A 258 17.22 13.58 -11.07
CA TYR A 258 17.10 14.63 -12.07
C TYR A 258 16.53 15.93 -11.48
N MET A 259 15.43 15.84 -10.72
CA MET A 259 14.80 17.01 -10.10
C MET A 259 15.68 17.71 -9.06
N LYS A 260 16.57 16.98 -8.37
CA LYS A 260 17.39 17.53 -7.27
C LYS A 260 18.80 17.94 -7.67
N ASN A 261 19.39 17.23 -8.64
CA ASN A 261 20.78 17.40 -9.02
C ASN A 261 20.96 17.80 -10.50
N SER A 262 19.88 18.05 -11.25
CA SER A 262 19.88 18.41 -12.68
C SER A 262 20.65 17.43 -13.59
N GLY A 263 20.84 16.18 -13.17
CA GLY A 263 21.56 15.17 -13.94
C GLY A 263 20.64 14.41 -14.90
N SER A 264 21.16 13.92 -16.02
CA SER A 264 20.38 13.17 -17.01
C SER A 264 19.78 11.88 -16.43
N VAL A 265 18.46 11.72 -16.56
CA VAL A 265 17.73 10.47 -16.22
C VAL A 265 18.24 9.31 -17.09
N GLU A 266 18.59 9.59 -18.35
CA GLU A 266 18.97 8.59 -19.33
C GLU A 266 20.28 7.88 -19.00
N ASN A 267 21.13 8.48 -18.16
CA ASN A 267 22.41 7.90 -17.75
C ASN A 267 22.22 6.89 -16.61
N ILE A 268 21.04 6.84 -15.99
CA ILE A 268 20.75 6.01 -14.81
C ILE A 268 20.05 4.73 -15.25
N ARG A 269 20.65 3.58 -14.95
CA ARG A 269 20.08 2.25 -15.21
C ARG A 269 19.82 1.56 -13.87
N VAL A 270 18.58 1.64 -13.39
CA VAL A 270 18.18 0.94 -12.15
C VAL A 270 18.01 -0.54 -12.46
N ILE A 271 18.91 -1.37 -11.93
CA ILE A 271 18.91 -2.82 -12.18
C ILE A 271 17.87 -3.51 -11.29
N SER A 272 17.84 -3.16 -10.00
CA SER A 272 16.93 -3.77 -9.02
C SER A 272 16.50 -2.78 -7.95
N GLY A 273 15.28 -2.98 -7.43
CA GLY A 273 14.85 -2.48 -6.14
C GLY A 273 15.20 -3.47 -5.02
N CYS A 274 15.28 -3.02 -3.78
CA CYS A 274 15.47 -3.88 -2.62
C CYS A 274 14.55 -3.52 -1.44
N TYR A 275 14.24 -4.52 -0.61
CA TYR A 275 13.58 -4.36 0.68
C TYR A 275 14.62 -4.33 1.80
N GLN A 276 14.67 -3.27 2.58
CA GLN A 276 15.60 -3.11 3.70
C GLN A 276 14.83 -3.05 5.03
N GLU A 277 15.06 -3.99 5.94
CA GLU A 277 14.53 -3.90 7.31
C GLU A 277 15.52 -3.12 8.21
N SER A 278 16.81 -3.36 8.00
CA SER A 278 17.90 -2.69 8.69
C SER A 278 18.92 -2.15 7.70
N ASP A 279 19.90 -1.41 8.20
CA ASP A 279 20.96 -0.82 7.37
C ASP A 279 21.95 -1.87 6.85
N SER A 280 22.02 -3.02 7.52
CA SER A 280 22.82 -4.18 7.11
C SER A 280 22.18 -4.96 5.96
N ASP A 281 20.90 -4.69 5.64
CA ASP A 281 20.19 -5.36 4.55
C ASP A 281 20.55 -4.74 3.19
N THR A 282 21.82 -4.85 2.82
CA THR A 282 22.35 -4.38 1.55
C THR A 282 23.10 -5.49 0.81
N ILE A 283 23.54 -5.19 -0.40
CA ILE A 283 24.44 -6.02 -1.19
C ILE A 283 25.71 -6.28 -0.39
N LYS A 284 26.05 -7.56 -0.23
CA LYS A 284 27.23 -8.03 0.51
C LYS A 284 28.48 -7.96 -0.34
N SER A 285 28.38 -8.35 -1.61
CA SER A 285 29.49 -8.34 -2.54
C SER A 285 29.01 -8.15 -3.97
N VAL A 286 29.89 -7.56 -4.77
CA VAL A 286 29.73 -7.43 -6.21
C VAL A 286 31.02 -7.90 -6.86
N THR A 287 30.92 -8.85 -7.79
CA THR A 287 32.06 -9.35 -8.55
C THR A 287 31.83 -9.01 -10.02
N ILE A 288 32.75 -8.25 -10.60
CA ILE A 288 32.74 -7.87 -12.02
C ILE A 288 33.83 -8.69 -12.70
N LYS A 289 33.44 -9.54 -13.66
CA LYS A 289 34.37 -10.32 -14.48
C LYS A 289 33.91 -10.26 -15.93
N GLU A 290 34.74 -9.68 -16.80
CA GLU A 290 34.44 -9.49 -18.22
C GLU A 290 33.06 -8.82 -18.39
N ASN A 291 32.10 -9.50 -19.02
CA ASN A 291 30.75 -8.99 -19.30
C ASN A 291 29.71 -9.42 -18.26
N THR A 292 30.15 -9.97 -17.12
CA THR A 292 29.28 -10.48 -16.07
C THR A 292 29.48 -9.75 -14.76
N VAL A 293 28.38 -9.29 -14.17
CA VAL A 293 28.34 -8.70 -12.82
C VAL A 293 27.49 -9.57 -11.92
N THR A 294 28.13 -10.23 -10.95
CA THR A 294 27.45 -11.06 -9.96
C THR A 294 27.23 -10.26 -8.69
N VAL A 295 25.98 -10.20 -8.22
CA VAL A 295 25.56 -9.43 -7.05
C VAL A 295 25.03 -10.37 -5.98
N SER A 296 25.69 -10.40 -4.82
CA SER A 296 25.26 -11.19 -3.67
C SER A 296 24.49 -10.31 -2.68
N GLY A 297 23.23 -10.65 -2.44
CA GLY A 297 22.35 -9.93 -1.52
C GLY A 297 22.46 -10.35 -0.04
N PRO A 298 21.59 -9.81 0.81
CA PRO A 298 21.48 -10.23 2.21
C PRO A 298 20.95 -11.67 2.32
N ASN A 299 21.33 -12.40 3.38
CA ASN A 299 20.83 -13.77 3.63
C ASN A 299 19.43 -13.70 4.26
N LYS A 300 18.45 -13.33 3.46
CA LYS A 300 17.04 -13.30 3.85
C LYS A 300 16.19 -13.50 2.60
N GLU A 301 14.95 -13.92 2.82
CA GLU A 301 13.96 -13.90 1.75
C GLU A 301 13.40 -12.49 1.59
N THR A 302 13.26 -12.06 0.35
CA THR A 302 12.51 -10.84 0.03
C THR A 302 11.06 -11.04 0.48
N PRO A 303 10.44 -10.07 1.19
CA PRO A 303 9.05 -10.22 1.59
C PRO A 303 8.12 -10.51 0.42
N TYR A 304 7.10 -11.33 0.67
CA TYR A 304 6.13 -11.79 -0.33
C TYR A 304 5.58 -10.68 -1.25
N PHE A 305 5.23 -9.52 -0.69
CA PHE A 305 4.69 -8.38 -1.43
C PHE A 305 5.71 -7.74 -2.40
N SER A 306 7.00 -7.82 -2.09
CA SER A 306 8.08 -7.32 -2.94
C SER A 306 8.42 -8.30 -4.07
N ALA A 307 8.37 -9.61 -3.79
CA ALA A 307 8.65 -10.67 -4.77
C ALA A 307 7.56 -10.77 -5.87
N ASN A 308 6.28 -10.63 -5.50
CA ASN A 308 5.18 -10.66 -6.47
C ASN A 308 4.85 -9.28 -7.06
N GLY A 309 5.16 -8.19 -6.35
CA GLY A 309 4.90 -6.81 -6.74
C GLY A 309 5.84 -6.21 -7.80
N GLY A 310 6.76 -7.00 -8.37
CA GLY A 310 7.56 -6.62 -9.54
C GLY A 310 9.06 -6.49 -9.32
N TRP A 311 9.56 -6.65 -8.09
CA TRP A 311 10.99 -6.66 -7.81
C TRP A 311 11.49 -8.09 -7.66
N ALA A 312 12.76 -8.33 -8.03
CA ALA A 312 13.36 -9.66 -8.12
C ALA A 312 12.77 -10.60 -9.19
N LYS A 313 12.27 -10.05 -10.31
CA LYS A 313 11.90 -10.81 -11.49
C LYS A 313 13.02 -10.72 -12.52
N SER A 314 13.44 -11.86 -13.06
CA SER A 314 14.41 -11.90 -14.16
C SER A 314 13.83 -11.23 -15.41
N TYR A 315 14.64 -10.43 -16.10
CA TYR A 315 14.23 -9.69 -17.29
C TYR A 315 15.41 -9.51 -18.25
N GLU A 316 15.10 -9.06 -19.47
CA GLU A 316 16.08 -8.84 -20.52
C GLU A 316 15.80 -7.53 -21.24
N THR A 317 16.86 -6.77 -21.52
CA THR A 317 16.84 -5.54 -22.31
C THR A 317 17.68 -5.74 -23.58
N GLU A 318 17.76 -4.73 -24.44
CA GLU A 318 18.68 -4.75 -25.59
C GLU A 318 20.16 -4.80 -25.16
N GLU A 319 20.48 -4.36 -23.94
CA GLU A 319 21.84 -4.19 -23.46
C GLU A 319 22.31 -5.36 -22.57
N TYR A 320 21.43 -5.86 -21.69
CA TYR A 320 21.79 -6.83 -20.68
C TYR A 320 20.62 -7.73 -20.28
N LYS A 321 20.94 -8.85 -19.63
CA LYS A 321 20.00 -9.79 -19.03
C LYS A 321 20.23 -9.88 -17.52
N VAL A 322 19.15 -9.84 -16.74
CA VAL A 322 19.20 -9.98 -15.28
C VAL A 322 18.55 -11.30 -14.89
N VAL A 323 19.29 -12.12 -14.15
CA VAL A 323 18.84 -13.44 -13.66
C VAL A 323 18.91 -13.45 -12.14
N PHE A 324 17.74 -13.40 -11.49
CA PHE A 324 17.64 -13.48 -10.03
C PHE A 324 17.75 -14.92 -9.52
N SER A 325 18.33 -15.08 -8.33
CA SER A 325 18.25 -16.33 -7.57
C SER A 325 16.84 -16.53 -6.99
N PRO A 326 16.48 -17.77 -6.60
CA PRO A 326 15.16 -18.07 -6.02
C PRO A 326 14.82 -17.26 -4.76
N ASP A 327 15.81 -16.81 -4.00
CA ASP A 327 15.63 -15.97 -2.80
C ASP A 327 15.22 -14.51 -3.12
N GLY A 328 15.35 -14.11 -4.38
CA GLY A 328 15.09 -12.76 -4.87
C GLY A 328 16.04 -11.67 -4.34
N CYS A 329 17.13 -12.05 -3.67
CA CYS A 329 18.07 -11.12 -3.05
C CYS A 329 19.39 -11.02 -3.82
N SER A 330 19.78 -12.08 -4.54
CA SER A 330 20.98 -12.11 -5.38
C SER A 330 20.61 -12.21 -6.85
N TYR A 331 21.51 -11.78 -7.72
CA TYR A 331 21.30 -11.90 -9.17
C TYR A 331 22.61 -11.82 -9.95
N THR A 332 22.53 -12.25 -11.20
CA THR A 332 23.60 -12.08 -12.20
C THR A 332 23.12 -11.16 -13.30
N LEU A 333 23.92 -10.15 -13.61
CA LEU A 333 23.76 -9.22 -14.72
C LEU A 333 24.74 -9.62 -15.83
N LEU A 334 24.20 -9.98 -17.00
CA LEU A 334 24.95 -10.45 -18.16
C LEU A 334 24.83 -9.41 -19.28
N PHE A 335 25.91 -8.74 -19.62
CA PHE A 335 25.93 -7.80 -20.74
C PHE A 335 26.05 -8.55 -22.08
N LYS A 336 25.28 -8.12 -23.07
CA LYS A 336 25.30 -8.71 -24.42
C LYS A 336 26.54 -8.32 -25.23
N GLN A 337 27.17 -7.20 -24.85
CA GLN A 337 28.41 -6.68 -25.41
C GLN A 337 29.38 -6.33 -24.27
N GLU A 338 30.58 -5.85 -24.60
CA GLU A 338 31.50 -5.36 -23.57
C GLU A 338 30.88 -4.23 -22.74
N ILE A 339 31.19 -4.23 -21.45
CA ILE A 339 30.71 -3.20 -20.52
C ILE A 339 31.26 -1.83 -20.99
N PRO A 340 30.42 -0.80 -21.17
CA PRO A 340 30.89 0.51 -21.60
C PRO A 340 31.97 1.08 -20.67
N THR A 341 33.05 1.60 -21.24
CA THR A 341 34.27 1.99 -20.49
C THR A 341 34.05 3.09 -19.46
N ASN A 342 33.16 4.05 -19.71
CA ASN A 342 32.80 5.11 -18.76
C ASN A 342 31.56 4.77 -17.93
N SER A 343 31.57 3.59 -17.30
CA SER A 343 30.47 3.10 -16.46
C SER A 343 30.81 3.08 -14.97
N ALA A 344 29.80 3.32 -14.13
CA ALA A 344 29.85 3.06 -12.71
C ALA A 344 28.78 2.04 -12.30
N PHE A 345 29.20 1.04 -11.52
CA PHE A 345 28.29 0.15 -10.82
C PHE A 345 28.18 0.64 -9.38
N ILE A 346 26.98 1.01 -8.94
CA ILE A 346 26.77 1.52 -7.59
C ILE A 346 25.67 0.78 -6.85
N TYR A 347 25.77 0.74 -5.53
CA TYR A 347 24.77 0.14 -4.67
C TYR A 347 24.60 0.93 -3.36
N ALA A 348 23.38 0.94 -2.83
CA ALA A 348 23.04 1.63 -1.60
C ALA A 348 23.49 0.80 -0.39
N SER A 349 24.54 1.24 0.31
CA SER A 349 25.01 0.67 1.57
C SER A 349 24.87 1.72 2.66
N LEU A 350 24.08 1.44 3.71
CA LEU A 350 23.69 2.46 4.69
C LEU A 350 23.00 3.65 3.97
N ALA A 351 23.36 4.88 4.30
CA ALA A 351 22.86 6.11 3.68
C ALA A 351 23.73 6.65 2.52
N ALA A 352 24.61 5.81 1.95
CA ALA A 352 25.54 6.22 0.90
C ALA A 352 25.57 5.25 -0.28
N TRP A 353 25.93 5.77 -1.44
CA TRP A 353 26.26 4.98 -2.62
C TRP A 353 27.69 4.49 -2.52
N LYS A 354 27.89 3.18 -2.66
CA LYS A 354 29.21 2.58 -2.84
C LYS A 354 29.40 2.21 -4.29
N LYS A 355 30.59 2.48 -4.83
CA LYS A 355 31.01 1.98 -6.15
C LYS A 355 31.51 0.55 -6.00
N ALA A 356 31.08 -0.35 -6.88
CA ALA A 356 31.61 -1.70 -7.00
C ALA A 356 32.86 -1.71 -7.91
N GLY A 357 33.82 -2.59 -7.60
CA GLY A 357 35.04 -2.77 -8.42
C GLY A 357 36.19 -1.84 -8.06
N ASN A 358 36.47 -1.64 -6.77
CA ASN A 358 37.78 -1.15 -6.29
C ASN A 358 38.68 -2.32 -5.93
#